data_AF-A1E2I0-F1
#
_entry.id   AF-A1E2I0-F1
#
_cell.length_a   1.000
_cell.length_b   1.000
_cell.length_c   1.000
_cell.angle_alpha   90.00
_cell.angle_beta   90.00
_cell.angle_gamma   90.00
#
_symmetry.space_group_name_H-M   'P 1'
#
loop_
_entity.id
_entity.type
_entity.pdbx_description
1 polymer ?
#
loop_
_entity_poly.entity_id
_entity_poly.type
_entity_poly.pdbx_seq_one_letter_code
_entity_poly.pdbx_strand_id
1 'polypeptide(L)'
;SHRIIGAHFSPGLQYFGQSLSGGKDLTMDGLMDLAVGAQGHLLLLRAQPVLRLEATMEFSPKKVARSVFACQEQVLKNKDAGEVRVCLRVRKNTKDRLREGDIQSTVTYDLALDPVRSRIRAFFDETKNNTRRRTQVFGLMQKCETLKLILPDCVDDSVSPII
;
A
#
# COMPACT_ATOMS: atom_id res chain seq x y z
N SER A 1 5.91 -16.22 8.07
CA SER A 1 5.88 -17.15 9.22
C SER A 1 5.47 -16.35 10.45
N HIS A 2 4.82 -16.98 11.43
CA HIS A 2 4.37 -16.32 12.66
C HIS A 2 4.72 -17.19 13.88
N ARG A 3 4.99 -16.56 15.02
CA ARG A 3 5.12 -17.21 16.33
C ARG A 3 3.97 -16.76 17.21
N ILE A 4 3.23 -17.70 17.78
CA ILE A 4 2.07 -17.43 18.63
C ILE A 4 2.41 -17.85 20.06
N ILE A 5 2.20 -16.94 21.01
CA ILE A 5 2.55 -17.15 22.43
C ILE A 5 1.25 -17.40 23.20
N GLY A 6 1.20 -18.48 23.99
CA GLY A 6 0.00 -18.87 24.76
C GLY A 6 -0.50 -17.76 25.71
N ALA A 7 0.42 -17.00 26.30
CA ALA A 7 0.11 -15.88 27.19
C ALA A 7 -0.73 -14.78 26.55
N HIS A 8 -0.77 -14.69 25.20
CA HIS A 8 -1.64 -13.74 24.50
C HIS A 8 -3.13 -14.11 24.58
N PHE A 9 -3.45 -15.39 24.81
CA PHE A 9 -4.82 -15.85 24.98
C PHE A 9 -5.24 -15.81 26.46
N SER A 10 -4.36 -16.27 27.35
CA SER A 10 -4.56 -16.21 28.79
C SER A 10 -3.21 -16.33 29.51
N PRO A 11 -2.90 -15.44 30.48
CA PRO A 11 -1.65 -15.50 31.24
C PRO A 11 -1.43 -16.84 31.98
N GLY A 12 -2.52 -17.53 32.35
CA GLY A 12 -2.47 -18.82 33.05
C GLY A 12 -2.40 -20.04 32.13
N LEU A 13 -2.34 -19.85 30.81
CA LEU A 13 -2.35 -20.94 29.85
C LEU A 13 -1.01 -21.69 29.87
N GLN A 14 -1.02 -22.94 30.34
CA GLN A 14 0.16 -23.79 30.42
C GLN A 14 0.24 -24.78 29.26
N TYR A 15 1.46 -25.15 28.86
CA TYR A 15 1.75 -26.11 27.79
C TYR A 15 1.05 -25.82 26.45
N PHE A 16 0.89 -24.54 26.10
CA PHE A 16 0.33 -24.14 24.81
C PHE A 16 1.19 -24.68 23.66
N GLY A 17 0.58 -25.45 22.76
CA GLY A 17 1.28 -26.09 21.65
C GLY A 17 1.79 -27.50 21.94
N GLN A 18 1.44 -28.09 23.09
CA GLN A 18 1.81 -29.48 23.43
C GLN A 18 1.26 -30.51 22.45
N SER A 19 0.16 -30.20 21.75
CA SER A 19 -0.40 -31.00 20.67
C SER A 19 -0.99 -30.10 19.59
N LEU A 20 -0.91 -30.55 18.34
CA LEU A 20 -1.32 -29.78 17.17
C LEU A 20 -2.12 -30.68 16.21
N SER A 21 -3.15 -30.11 15.61
CA SER A 21 -3.88 -30.73 14.50
C SER A 21 -4.35 -29.64 13.55
N GLY A 22 -4.08 -29.79 12.25
CA GLY A 22 -4.45 -28.78 11.26
C GLY A 22 -4.78 -29.39 9.90
N GLY A 23 -5.07 -28.53 8.93
CA GLY A 23 -5.34 -28.93 7.54
C GLY A 23 -6.81 -29.19 7.23
N LYS A 24 -7.73 -28.89 8.15
CA LYS A 24 -9.18 -28.92 7.93
C LYS A 24 -9.79 -27.55 8.16
N ASP A 25 -10.81 -27.23 7.38
CA ASP A 25 -11.66 -26.05 7.54
C ASP A 25 -12.79 -26.40 8.51
N LEU A 26 -12.66 -25.97 9.76
CA LEU A 26 -13.64 -26.16 10.83
C LEU A 26 -14.57 -24.94 10.98
N THR A 27 -14.15 -23.78 10.48
CA THR A 27 -14.92 -22.52 10.50
C THR A 27 -15.83 -22.35 9.28
N MET A 28 -15.72 -23.23 8.30
CA MET A 28 -16.47 -23.29 7.04
C MET A 28 -16.24 -22.07 6.12
N ASP A 29 -15.14 -21.35 6.31
CA ASP A 29 -14.77 -20.17 5.50
C ASP A 29 -13.87 -20.51 4.30
N GLY A 30 -13.51 -21.79 4.14
CA GLY A 30 -12.66 -22.28 3.05
C GLY A 30 -11.16 -22.18 3.34
N LEU A 31 -10.75 -21.73 4.53
CA LEU A 31 -9.36 -21.72 4.96
C LEU A 31 -9.09 -22.87 5.94
N MET A 32 -7.85 -23.37 5.94
CA MET A 32 -7.47 -24.44 6.87
C MET A 32 -7.19 -23.85 8.25
N ASP A 33 -7.82 -24.43 9.27
CA ASP A 33 -7.64 -24.04 10.67
C ASP A 33 -6.54 -24.87 11.35
N LEU A 34 -6.12 -24.38 12.51
CA LEU A 34 -5.17 -25.05 13.41
C LEU A 34 -5.78 -25.19 14.81
N ALA A 35 -5.98 -26.43 15.25
CA ALA A 35 -6.29 -26.76 16.62
C ALA A 35 -4.99 -26.91 17.43
N VAL A 36 -4.93 -26.22 18.58
CA VAL A 36 -3.78 -26.19 19.48
C VAL A 36 -4.21 -26.65 20.87
N GLY A 37 -3.60 -27.73 21.34
CA GLY A 37 -3.79 -28.21 22.70
C GLY A 37 -2.96 -27.40 23.71
N ALA A 38 -3.53 -27.24 24.90
CA ALA A 38 -2.88 -26.70 26.08
C ALA A 38 -3.41 -27.45 27.33
N GLN A 39 -2.83 -27.19 28.50
CA GLN A 39 -3.29 -27.85 29.73
C GLN A 39 -4.74 -27.48 30.04
N GLY A 40 -5.64 -28.45 29.99
CA GLY A 40 -7.07 -28.26 30.25
C GLY A 40 -7.81 -27.41 29.20
N HIS A 41 -7.18 -27.10 28.05
CA HIS A 41 -7.74 -26.21 27.04
C HIS A 41 -7.46 -26.72 25.62
N LEU A 42 -8.37 -26.40 24.70
CA LEU A 42 -8.20 -26.55 23.26
C LEU A 42 -8.54 -25.22 22.60
N LEU A 43 -7.62 -24.70 21.80
CA LEU A 43 -7.77 -23.45 21.06
C LEU A 43 -7.90 -23.75 19.57
N LEU A 44 -8.88 -23.15 18.91
CA LEU A 44 -9.02 -23.19 17.46
C LEU A 44 -8.55 -21.86 16.88
N LEU A 45 -7.46 -21.91 16.11
CA LEU A 45 -6.89 -20.75 15.43
C LEU A 45 -7.38 -20.75 13.98
N ARG A 46 -8.20 -19.76 13.65
CA ARG A 46 -8.71 -19.53 12.30
C ARG A 46 -7.67 -18.85 11.42
N ALA A 47 -7.43 -19.41 10.24
CA ALA A 47 -6.60 -18.75 9.24
C ALA A 47 -7.30 -17.51 8.66
N GLN A 48 -6.53 -16.47 8.35
CA GLN A 48 -7.06 -15.23 7.78
C GLN A 48 -6.81 -15.20 6.25
N PRO A 49 -7.71 -14.59 5.47
CA PRO A 49 -7.50 -14.40 4.04
C PRO A 49 -6.22 -13.60 3.77
N VAL A 50 -5.48 -13.98 2.73
CA VAL A 50 -4.28 -13.23 2.30
C VAL A 50 -4.64 -12.42 1.07
N LEU A 51 -4.45 -11.10 1.20
CA LEU A 51 -4.67 -10.15 0.12
C LEU A 51 -3.33 -9.68 -0.45
N ARG A 52 -3.32 -9.37 -1.75
CA ARG A 52 -2.19 -8.78 -2.47
C ARG A 52 -2.60 -7.42 -2.98
N LEU A 53 -1.86 -6.38 -2.61
CA LEU A 53 -2.03 -5.05 -3.17
C LEU A 53 -1.09 -4.90 -4.38
N GLU A 54 -1.66 -4.61 -5.53
CA GLU A 54 -0.94 -4.27 -6.75
C GLU A 54 -1.02 -2.75 -6.95
N ALA A 55 0.12 -2.11 -7.24
CA ALA A 55 0.20 -0.69 -7.50
C ALA A 55 0.86 -0.45 -8.86
N THR A 56 0.32 0.49 -9.62
CA THR A 56 0.89 0.95 -10.89
C THR A 56 0.87 2.46 -10.96
N MET A 57 1.93 3.06 -11.47
CA MET A 57 2.03 4.51 -11.69
C MET A 57 2.42 4.78 -13.13
N GLU A 58 1.73 5.72 -13.77
CA GLU A 58 2.01 6.14 -15.13
C GLU A 58 2.08 7.66 -15.21
N PHE A 59 3.20 8.17 -15.72
CA PHE A 59 3.44 9.60 -15.91
C PHE A 59 3.08 10.03 -17.33
N SER A 60 2.35 11.14 -17.44
CA SER A 60 1.98 11.76 -18.71
C SER A 60 2.30 13.26 -18.66
N PRO A 61 3.28 13.75 -19.45
CA PRO A 61 4.10 12.99 -20.40
C PRO A 61 5.18 12.13 -19.71
N LYS A 62 5.69 11.12 -20.42
CA LYS A 62 6.80 10.26 -19.94
C LYS A 62 8.13 11.01 -19.78
N LYS A 63 8.25 12.18 -20.39
CA LYS A 63 9.44 13.05 -20.35
C LYS A 63 8.98 14.48 -20.21
N VAL A 64 9.59 15.21 -19.28
CA VAL A 64 9.35 16.64 -19.10
C VAL A 64 10.06 17.41 -20.21
N ALA A 65 9.35 18.32 -20.88
CA ALA A 65 9.94 19.12 -21.96
C ALA A 65 10.94 20.15 -21.41
N ARG A 66 12.01 20.42 -22.15
CA ARG A 66 13.10 21.34 -21.73
C ARG A 66 12.61 22.76 -21.42
N SER A 67 11.59 23.24 -22.13
CA SER A 67 10.96 24.54 -21.89
C SER A 67 10.36 24.67 -20.48
N VAL A 68 10.01 23.54 -19.85
CA VAL A 68 9.38 23.49 -18.53
C VAL A 68 10.42 23.67 -17.42
N PHE A 69 11.65 23.19 -17.58
CA PHE A 69 12.66 23.25 -16.50
C PHE A 69 13.85 24.17 -16.78
N ALA A 70 13.99 24.73 -18.00
CA ALA A 70 15.07 25.66 -18.33
C ALA A 70 14.98 26.98 -17.55
N CYS A 71 16.11 27.43 -16.98
CA CYS A 71 16.25 28.74 -16.36
C CYS A 71 16.40 29.82 -17.46
N GLN A 72 15.44 30.73 -17.56
CA GLN A 72 15.47 31.93 -18.40
C GLN A 72 15.20 33.16 -17.52
N GLU A 73 15.58 34.35 -17.98
CA GLU A 73 15.55 35.59 -17.18
C GLU A 73 14.16 35.96 -16.64
N GLN A 74 13.08 35.55 -17.31
CA GLN A 74 11.72 35.63 -16.79
C GLN A 74 11.27 34.25 -16.29
N VAL A 75 11.49 33.97 -15.01
CA VAL A 75 11.08 32.70 -14.40
C VAL A 75 9.58 32.75 -14.11
N LEU A 76 8.79 32.22 -15.04
CA LEU A 76 7.43 31.76 -14.73
C LEU A 76 7.55 30.65 -13.69
N LYS A 77 7.09 30.94 -12.46
CA LYS A 77 7.02 29.98 -11.36
C LYS A 77 5.88 29.00 -11.57
N ASN A 78 5.98 27.84 -10.92
CA ASN A 78 4.93 26.80 -10.90
C ASN A 78 4.55 26.30 -12.31
N LYS A 79 5.55 25.83 -13.05
CA LYS A 79 5.35 25.28 -14.40
C LYS A 79 4.74 23.88 -14.33
N ASP A 80 3.84 23.60 -15.26
CA ASP A 80 3.17 22.31 -15.39
C ASP A 80 4.16 21.21 -15.79
N ALA A 81 4.36 20.24 -14.90
CA ALA A 81 5.26 19.10 -15.12
C ALA A 81 4.54 17.89 -15.75
N GLY A 82 3.21 17.98 -15.91
CA GLY A 82 2.34 16.88 -16.31
C GLY A 82 1.60 16.26 -15.13
N GLU A 83 1.16 15.02 -15.34
CA GLU A 83 0.31 14.29 -14.41
C GLU A 83 0.86 12.90 -14.15
N VAL A 84 0.55 12.36 -12.97
CA VAL A 84 0.76 10.96 -12.62
C VAL A 84 -0.57 10.29 -12.34
N ARG A 85 -0.84 9.19 -13.03
CA ARG A 85 -1.98 8.31 -12.76
C ARG A 85 -1.51 7.17 -11.87
N VAL A 86 -2.03 7.15 -10.65
CA VAL A 86 -1.77 6.11 -9.64
C VAL A 86 -2.97 5.17 -9.59
N CYS A 87 -2.76 3.88 -9.81
CA CYS A 87 -3.81 2.87 -9.67
C CYS A 87 -3.41 1.83 -8.64
N LEU A 88 -4.34 1.49 -7.76
CA LEU A 88 -4.19 0.43 -6.78
C LEU A 88 -5.30 -0.61 -6.95
N ARG A 89 -4.94 -1.88 -6.84
CA ARG A 89 -5.87 -3.01 -6.92
C ARG A 89 -5.58 -4.00 -5.81
N VAL A 90 -6.60 -4.31 -5.01
CA VAL A 90 -6.52 -5.40 -4.03
C VAL A 90 -6.97 -6.68 -4.72
N ARG A 91 -6.15 -7.73 -4.63
CA ARG A 91 -6.47 -9.07 -5.11
C ARG A 91 -6.49 -10.05 -3.97
N LYS A 92 -7.35 -11.04 -4.09
CA LYS A 92 -7.40 -12.19 -3.21
C LYS A 92 -6.33 -13.19 -3.64
N ASN A 93 -5.47 -13.60 -2.71
CA ASN A 93 -4.42 -14.59 -2.94
C ASN A 93 -4.78 -15.97 -2.37
N THR A 94 -5.69 -16.02 -1.38
CA THR A 94 -6.23 -17.25 -0.82
C THR A 94 -7.44 -17.78 -1.60
N LYS A 95 -7.54 -19.10 -1.70
CA LYS A 95 -8.76 -19.78 -2.17
C LYS A 95 -9.66 -20.02 -0.95
N ASP A 96 -10.48 -19.04 -0.63
CA ASP A 96 -11.47 -19.11 0.46
C ASP A 96 -12.88 -18.80 -0.07
N ARG A 97 -13.88 -18.94 0.80
CA ARG A 97 -15.31 -18.80 0.46
C ARG A 97 -15.85 -17.38 0.60
N LEU A 98 -15.02 -16.40 0.97
CA LEU A 98 -15.43 -15.00 1.06
C LEU A 98 -15.74 -14.44 -0.33
N ARG A 99 -16.87 -13.77 -0.45
CA ARG A 99 -17.34 -13.11 -1.67
C ARG A 99 -16.68 -11.75 -1.84
N GLU A 100 -16.77 -11.17 -3.03
CA GLU A 100 -16.19 -9.86 -3.34
C GLU A 100 -16.75 -8.73 -2.46
N GLY A 101 -18.02 -8.82 -2.03
CA GLY A 101 -18.63 -7.87 -1.11
C GLY A 101 -18.22 -8.04 0.37
N ASP A 102 -17.63 -9.19 0.73
CA ASP A 102 -17.25 -9.50 2.12
C ASP A 102 -15.87 -8.94 2.47
N ILE A 103 -15.11 -8.48 1.47
CA ILE A 103 -13.74 -8.00 1.64
C ILE A 103 -13.71 -6.49 1.45
N GLN A 104 -13.40 -5.79 2.54
CA GLN A 104 -13.04 -4.39 2.51
C GLN A 104 -11.69 -4.18 3.18
N SER A 105 -10.83 -3.39 2.54
CA SER A 105 -9.50 -3.06 3.02
C SER A 105 -9.31 -1.56 3.06
N THR A 106 -8.97 -1.02 4.22
CA THR A 106 -8.53 0.37 4.35
C THR A 106 -7.05 0.45 3.99
N VAL A 107 -6.73 1.05 2.85
CA VAL A 107 -5.37 1.21 2.37
C VAL A 107 -4.94 2.65 2.59
N THR A 108 -3.87 2.84 3.36
CA THR A 108 -3.17 4.12 3.49
C THR A 108 -1.85 4.03 2.74
N TYR A 109 -1.62 4.96 1.82
CA TYR A 109 -0.38 5.03 1.04
C TYR A 109 0.16 6.46 1.04
N ASP A 110 1.49 6.55 0.96
CA ASP A 110 2.24 7.79 0.89
C ASP A 110 2.91 7.88 -0.50
N LEU A 111 2.69 8.99 -1.19
CA LEU A 111 3.39 9.36 -2.41
C LEU A 111 4.44 10.40 -2.08
N ALA A 112 5.63 10.29 -2.68
CA ALA A 112 6.72 11.22 -2.46
C ALA A 112 7.46 11.48 -3.76
N LEU A 113 7.72 12.75 -4.06
CA LEU A 113 8.53 13.23 -5.18
C LEU A 113 9.90 13.63 -4.66
N ASP A 114 10.95 13.12 -5.28
CA ASP A 114 12.36 13.33 -4.90
C ASP A 114 12.63 13.09 -3.39
N PRO A 115 12.21 11.96 -2.80
CA PRO A 115 12.24 11.76 -1.33
C PRO A 115 13.62 11.83 -0.69
N VAL A 116 14.69 11.58 -1.47
CA VAL A 116 16.08 11.53 -0.98
C VAL A 116 16.78 12.89 -1.14
N ARG A 117 16.18 13.85 -1.86
CA ARG A 117 16.84 15.13 -2.16
C ARG A 117 16.55 16.18 -1.10
N SER A 118 17.56 16.99 -0.79
CA SER A 118 17.41 18.18 0.05
C SER A 118 16.66 19.31 -0.66
N ARG A 119 16.88 19.49 -1.98
CA ARG A 119 16.16 20.45 -2.82
C ARG A 119 15.20 19.72 -3.74
N ILE A 120 13.92 19.85 -3.42
CA ILE A 120 12.81 19.24 -4.14
C ILE A 120 12.61 19.93 -5.48
N ARG A 121 12.45 19.14 -6.56
CA ARG A 121 12.25 19.67 -7.91
C ARG A 121 10.79 19.66 -8.37
N ALA A 122 9.92 18.86 -7.75
CA ALA A 122 8.50 18.82 -8.09
C ALA A 122 7.62 18.65 -6.86
N PHE A 123 6.40 19.17 -6.93
CA PHE A 123 5.39 19.00 -5.90
C PHE A 123 4.02 18.69 -6.51
N PHE A 124 3.13 18.10 -5.70
CA PHE A 124 1.76 17.85 -6.11
C PHE A 124 0.96 19.16 -6.09
N ASP A 125 0.28 19.48 -7.19
CA ASP A 125 -0.44 20.75 -7.33
C ASP A 125 -1.51 20.95 -6.26
N GLU A 126 -2.19 19.86 -5.86
CA GLU A 126 -3.25 19.85 -4.84
C GLU A 126 -2.73 20.24 -3.46
N THR A 127 -1.59 19.67 -3.03
CA THR A 127 -1.07 19.82 -1.66
C THR A 127 0.00 20.90 -1.55
N LYS A 128 0.53 21.40 -2.68
CA LYS A 128 1.71 22.28 -2.76
C LYS A 128 2.92 21.70 -2.00
N ASN A 129 2.98 20.38 -1.90
CA ASN A 129 4.00 19.64 -1.15
C ASN A 129 4.53 18.48 -2.00
N ASN A 130 5.76 18.03 -1.74
CA ASN A 130 6.36 16.90 -2.44
C ASN A 130 5.88 15.55 -1.94
N THR A 131 5.18 15.53 -0.82
CA THR A 131 4.57 14.33 -0.25
C THR A 131 3.05 14.46 -0.21
N ARG A 132 2.38 13.32 -0.34
CA ARG A 132 0.92 13.22 -0.22
C ARG A 132 0.54 11.88 0.39
N ARG A 133 -0.16 11.94 1.53
CA ARG A 133 -0.79 10.79 2.16
C ARG A 133 -2.23 10.65 1.71
N ARG A 134 -2.65 9.43 1.38
CA ARG A 134 -4.03 9.12 1.03
C ARG A 134 -4.50 7.86 1.73
N THR A 135 -5.71 7.91 2.27
CA THR A 135 -6.40 6.74 2.83
C THR A 135 -7.68 6.51 2.05
N GLN A 136 -7.90 5.28 1.60
CA GLN A 136 -9.09 4.91 0.84
C GLN A 136 -9.50 3.47 1.15
N VAL A 137 -10.80 3.22 1.12
CA VAL A 137 -11.36 1.88 1.26
C VAL A 137 -11.40 1.20 -0.10
N PHE A 138 -10.90 -0.02 -0.19
CA PHE A 138 -10.88 -0.87 -1.38
C PHE A 138 -11.69 -2.14 -1.14
N GLY A 139 -12.51 -2.51 -2.14
CA GLY A 139 -12.91 -3.90 -2.34
C GLY A 139 -11.87 -4.61 -3.20
N LEU A 140 -12.27 -5.57 -4.04
CA LEU A 140 -11.36 -6.24 -4.99
C LEU A 140 -11.18 -5.50 -6.34
N MET A 141 -11.95 -4.43 -6.54
CA MET A 141 -11.87 -3.59 -7.73
C MET A 141 -10.65 -2.66 -7.70
N GLN A 142 -10.10 -2.37 -8.87
CA GLN A 142 -9.06 -1.36 -9.04
C GLN A 142 -9.65 0.04 -8.89
N LYS A 143 -8.93 0.93 -8.21
CA LYS A 143 -9.23 2.37 -8.18
C LYS A 143 -8.00 3.14 -8.63
N CYS A 144 -8.24 4.21 -9.37
CA CYS A 144 -7.19 5.09 -9.87
C CYS A 144 -7.48 6.53 -9.49
N GLU A 145 -6.43 7.31 -9.27
CA GLU A 145 -6.48 8.76 -9.22
C GLU A 145 -5.41 9.35 -10.14
N THR A 146 -5.66 10.55 -10.66
CA THR A 146 -4.70 11.31 -11.45
C THR A 146 -4.34 12.55 -10.68
N LEU A 147 -3.04 12.81 -10.52
CA LEU A 147 -2.51 13.91 -9.74
C LEU A 147 -1.65 14.80 -10.64
N LYS A 148 -1.87 16.10 -10.55
CA LYS A 148 -1.10 17.09 -11.28
C LYS A 148 0.22 17.41 -10.55
N LEU A 149 1.29 17.52 -11.33
CA LEU A 149 2.66 17.76 -10.86
C LEU A 149 3.14 19.13 -11.33
N ILE A 150 3.85 19.83 -10.45
CA ILE A 150 4.33 21.20 -10.70
C ILE A 150 5.82 21.30 -10.39
N LEU A 151 6.56 22.00 -11.25
CA LEU A 151 7.93 22.44 -11.00
C LEU A 151 7.90 23.86 -10.39
N PRO A 152 8.40 24.08 -9.16
CA PRO A 152 8.32 25.36 -8.47
C PRO A 152 9.06 26.47 -9.21
N ASP A 153 10.28 26.16 -9.64
CA ASP A 153 11.20 27.02 -10.36
C ASP A 153 11.93 26.20 -11.41
N CYS A 154 12.85 26.83 -12.14
CA CYS A 154 13.76 26.11 -13.00
C CYS A 154 14.62 25.12 -12.20
N VAL A 155 15.05 24.04 -12.87
CA VAL A 155 15.75 22.92 -12.23
C VAL A 155 17.21 22.91 -12.69
N ASP A 156 18.14 23.07 -11.74
CA ASP A 156 19.58 23.01 -12.01
C ASP A 156 20.02 21.59 -12.42
N ASP A 157 19.55 20.57 -11.70
CA ASP A 157 19.80 19.15 -12.01
C ASP A 157 18.70 18.58 -12.92
N SER A 158 18.92 18.78 -14.22
CA SER A 158 18.05 18.30 -15.31
C SER A 158 18.48 16.95 -15.90
N VAL A 159 19.55 16.34 -15.37
CA VAL A 159 20.12 15.09 -15.90
C VAL A 159 19.50 13.87 -15.20
N SER A 160 19.35 13.95 -13.88
CA SER A 160 18.76 12.88 -13.11
C SER A 160 17.22 12.88 -13.19
N PRO A 161 16.57 11.73 -13.30
CA PRO A 161 15.11 11.66 -13.32
C PRO A 161 14.52 12.12 -11.98
N ILE A 162 13.33 12.71 -12.03
CA ILE A 162 12.48 12.91 -10.84
C ILE A 162 11.86 11.56 -10.51
N ILE A 163 11.95 11.15 -9.25
CA ILE A 163 11.46 9.86 -8.74
C ILE A 163 10.24 10.10 -7.88
#